data_AF-A0A3D4JGH9-F1
#
_entry.id   AF-A0A3D4JGH9-F1
#
_cell.length_a   1.000
_cell.length_b   1.000
_cell.length_c   1.000
_cell.angle_alpha   90.00
_cell.angle_beta   90.00
_cell.angle_gamma   90.00
#
_symmetry.space_group_name_H-M   'P 1'
#
loop_
_entity.id
_entity.type
_entity.pdbx_description
1 polymer ?
#
loop_
_entity_poly.entity_id
_entity_poly.type
_entity_poly.pdbx_seq_one_letter_code
_entity_poly.pdbx_strand_id
1 'polypeptide(L)'
;DNFQIVDEVVTHIENLKIYPIKGKIHYILADTNGKSVIIEYLDGKPKIYEKEANTCQAITNNSVVFSEKYIDNLQGIPKRNTS
;
A
#
# COMPACT_ATOMS: atom_id res chain seq x y z
N ASP A 1 -8.00 -7.64 12.33
CA ASP A 1 -8.29 -8.37 13.59
C ASP A 1 -7.35 -8.00 14.72
N ASN A 2 -6.04 -7.88 14.49
CA ASN A 2 -5.06 -7.60 15.57
C ASN A 2 -4.70 -6.12 15.76
N PHE A 3 -5.01 -5.26 14.79
CA PHE A 3 -4.61 -3.84 14.78
C PHE A 3 -5.76 -2.97 14.28
N GLN A 4 -5.83 -1.75 14.81
CA GLN A 4 -6.90 -0.79 14.54
C GLN A 4 -6.45 0.36 13.64
N ILE A 5 -5.19 0.78 13.73
CA ILE A 5 -4.62 1.88 12.93
C ILE A 5 -3.38 1.45 12.14
N VAL A 6 -3.06 2.16 11.06
CA VAL A 6 -1.93 1.82 10.17
C VAL A 6 -0.59 1.82 10.92
N ASP A 7 -0.39 2.78 11.83
CA ASP A 7 0.86 2.93 12.58
C ASP A 7 1.19 1.72 13.46
N GLU A 8 0.18 1.07 14.02
CA GLU A 8 0.37 -0.16 14.80
C GLU A 8 0.91 -1.29 13.93
N VAL A 9 0.40 -1.42 12.70
CA VAL A 9 0.87 -2.44 11.74
C VAL A 9 2.31 -2.17 11.34
N VAL A 10 2.64 -0.92 11.01
CA VAL A 10 4.01 -0.51 10.63
C VAL A 10 4.98 -0.80 11.77
N THR A 11 4.61 -0.48 13.02
CA THR A 11 5.43 -0.72 14.21
C THR A 11 5.71 -2.21 14.44
N HIS A 12 4.75 -3.09 14.12
CA HIS A 12 4.85 -4.52 14.38
C HIS A 12 5.22 -5.36 13.15
N ILE A 13 5.46 -4.75 11.99
CA ILE A 13 5.61 -5.50 10.73
C ILE A 13 6.85 -6.38 10.71
N GLU A 14 7.92 -5.99 11.39
CA GLU A 14 9.14 -6.81 11.51
C GLU A 14 8.89 -8.07 12.34
N ASN A 15 7.92 -8.03 13.25
CA ASN A 15 7.50 -9.17 14.07
C ASN A 15 6.49 -10.06 13.32
N LEU A 16 5.87 -9.54 12.26
CA LEU A 16 4.90 -10.25 11.42
C LEU A 16 5.62 -10.92 10.25
N LYS A 17 5.93 -12.21 10.43
CA LYS A 17 6.47 -13.04 9.34
C LYS A 17 5.34 -13.50 8.42
N ILE A 18 5.21 -12.83 7.27
CA ILE A 18 4.27 -13.22 6.22
C ILE A 18 5.02 -14.02 5.16
N TYR A 19 4.65 -15.29 5.01
CA TYR A 19 5.18 -16.16 3.96
C TYR A 19 4.08 -16.45 2.94
N PRO A 20 4.12 -15.81 1.75
CA PRO A 20 3.15 -16.11 0.71
C PRO A 20 3.32 -17.56 0.25
N ILE A 21 2.25 -18.36 0.33
CA ILE A 21 2.27 -19.78 -0.07
C ILE A 21 2.45 -19.91 -1.60
N LYS A 22 1.88 -18.97 -2.37
CA LYS A 22 2.08 -18.84 -3.82
C LYS A 22 1.99 -17.37 -4.25
N GLY A 23 2.85 -17.00 -5.21
CA GLY A 23 2.82 -15.69 -5.86
C GLY A 23 3.60 -14.59 -5.13
N LYS A 24 3.82 -13.47 -5.84
CA LYS A 24 4.33 -12.21 -5.28
C LYS A 24 3.12 -11.38 -4.86
N ILE A 25 3.06 -11.02 -3.58
CA ILE A 25 1.91 -10.31 -3.00
C ILE A 25 2.38 -8.98 -2.43
N HIS A 26 1.55 -7.97 -2.62
CA HIS A 26 1.70 -6.64 -2.07
C HIS A 26 0.41 -6.36 -1.30
N TYR A 27 0.53 -5.75 -0.12
CA TYR A 27 -0.61 -5.40 0.72
C TYR A 27 -0.82 -3.91 0.68
N ILE A 28 -2.07 -3.47 0.52
CA ILE A 28 -2.48 -2.07 0.74
C ILE A 28 -3.38 -2.03 1.98
N LEU A 29 -3.07 -1.13 2.90
CA LEU A 29 -3.78 -0.92 4.14
C LEU A 29 -4.13 0.56 4.24
N ALA A 30 -5.32 0.85 4.74
CA ALA A 30 -5.77 2.20 5.03
C ALA A 30 -6.58 2.19 6.32
N ASP A 31 -6.50 3.28 7.09
CA ASP A 31 -7.30 3.47 8.30
C ASP A 31 -8.32 4.59 8.16
N THR A 32 -9.15 4.75 9.20
CA THR A 32 -10.20 5.77 9.28
C THR A 32 -9.67 7.21 9.39
N ASN A 33 -8.37 7.39 9.68
CA ASN A 33 -7.74 8.70 9.71
C ASN A 33 -7.28 9.15 8.31
N GLY A 34 -7.47 8.29 7.30
CA GLY A 34 -7.07 8.54 5.92
C GLY A 34 -5.59 8.26 5.67
N LYS A 35 -4.86 7.69 6.64
CA LYS A 35 -3.49 7.24 6.43
C LYS A 35 -3.52 5.93 5.65
N SER A 36 -2.57 5.76 4.74
CA SER A 36 -2.42 4.51 3.99
C SER A 36 -0.97 4.07 3.92
N VAL A 37 -0.79 2.75 3.77
CA VAL A 37 0.51 2.14 3.61
C VAL A 37 0.43 0.99 2.61
N ILE A 38 1.48 0.86 1.80
CA ILE A 38 1.72 -0.34 1.00
C ILE A 38 2.89 -1.11 1.60
N ILE A 39 2.74 -2.43 1.69
CA ILE A 39 3.76 -3.35 2.18
C ILE A 39 4.08 -4.34 1.08
N GLU A 40 5.33 -4.31 0.60
CA GLU A 40 5.87 -5.26 -0.37
C GLU A 40 6.89 -6.15 0.33
N TYR A 41 6.76 -7.48 0.25
CA TYR A 41 7.81 -8.38 0.74
C TYR A 41 8.80 -8.68 -0.38
N LEU A 42 9.96 -8.04 -0.33
CA LEU A 42 11.07 -8.22 -1.27
C LEU A 42 12.19 -8.97 -0.55
N ASP A 43 12.61 -10.10 -1.10
CA ASP A 43 13.67 -10.95 -0.55
C ASP A 43 13.46 -11.31 0.94
N GLY A 44 12.19 -11.52 1.33
CA GLY A 44 11.81 -11.87 2.70
C GLY A 44 11.82 -10.70 3.69
N LYS A 45 12.05 -9.46 3.23
CA LYS A 45 12.00 -8.25 4.04
C LYS A 45 10.80 -7.37 3.65
N PRO A 46 10.05 -6.84 4.62
CA PRO A 46 8.99 -5.89 4.33
C PRO A 46 9.60 -4.57 3.88
N LYS A 47 9.14 -4.07 2.74
CA LYS A 47 9.38 -2.72 2.26
C LYS A 47 8.08 -1.93 2.39
N ILE A 48 8.16 -0.84 3.12
CA ILE A 48 7.00 -0.06 3.56
C ILE A 48 6.98 1.25 2.77
N TYR A 49 5.81 1.58 2.25
CA TYR A 49 5.56 2.81 1.52
C TYR A 49 4.40 3.53 2.20
N GLU A 50 4.71 4.46 3.08
CA GLU A 50 3.71 5.26 3.80
C GLU A 50 3.28 6.46 2.97
N LYS A 51 2.00 6.82 3.12
CA LYS A 51 1.43 8.04 2.58
C LYS A 51 0.62 8.74 3.66
N GLU A 52 0.82 10.05 3.74
CA GLU A 52 0.11 10.91 4.68
C GLU A 52 -1.39 10.95 4.40
N ALA A 53 -2.15 11.36 5.41
CA ALA A 53 -3.59 11.51 5.28
C ALA A 53 -3.95 12.41 4.09
N ASN A 54 -5.00 12.01 3.35
CA ASN A 54 -5.50 12.71 2.16
C ASN A 54 -4.52 12.76 0.96
N THR A 55 -3.49 11.92 0.95
CA THR A 55 -2.64 11.75 -0.24
C THR A 55 -3.01 10.46 -0.99
N CYS A 56 -2.96 10.51 -2.32
CA CYS A 56 -3.32 9.37 -3.15
C CYS A 56 -2.23 8.30 -3.08
N GLN A 57 -2.60 7.10 -2.66
CA GLN A 57 -1.74 5.93 -2.74
C GLN A 57 -2.22 5.03 -3.88
N ALA A 58 -1.40 4.90 -4.92
CA ALA A 58 -1.70 4.06 -6.08
C ALA A 58 -0.83 2.81 -6.10
N ILE A 59 -1.49 1.66 -6.28
CA ILE A 59 -0.85 0.38 -6.54
C ILE A 59 -1.64 -0.39 -7.58
N THR A 60 -0.93 -1.14 -8.41
CA THR A 60 -1.50 -2.05 -9.40
C THR A 60 -0.96 -3.46 -9.15
N ASN A 61 -0.74 -4.25 -10.20
CA ASN A 61 -0.09 -5.57 -10.08
C ASN A 61 1.44 -5.48 -10.19
N ASN A 62 1.97 -4.29 -10.46
CA ASN A 62 3.40 -4.00 -10.46
C ASN A 62 3.81 -3.34 -9.14
N SER A 63 5.12 -3.17 -8.94
CA SER A 63 5.65 -2.52 -7.74
C SER A 63 5.11 -1.10 -7.53
N VAL A 64 5.19 -0.61 -6.29
CA VAL A 64 4.82 0.78 -5.94
C VAL A 64 5.56 1.77 -6.81
N VAL A 65 6.88 1.61 -6.96
CA VAL A 65 7.74 2.50 -7.76
C VAL A 65 7.30 2.58 -9.22
N PHE A 66 6.76 1.49 -9.77
CA PHE A 66 6.19 1.50 -11.11
C PHE A 66 4.85 2.22 -11.14
N SER A 67 3.98 1.94 -10.16
CA SER A 67 2.62 2.46 -10.09
C SER A 67 2.57 3.97 -9.80
N GLU A 68 3.50 4.51 -9.01
CA GLU A 68 3.55 5.94 -8.67
C GLU A 68 3.67 6.86 -9.89
N LYS A 69 4.30 6.38 -10.98
CA LYS A 69 4.46 7.14 -12.23
C LYS A 69 3.13 7.46 -12.94
N TYR A 70 2.05 6.81 -12.52
CA TYR A 70 0.73 6.95 -13.11
C TYR A 70 -0.24 7.75 -12.24
N ILE A 71 0.18 8.22 -11.06
CA ILE A 71 -0.65 9.04 -10.17
C ILE A 71 -1.03 10.36 -10.85
N ASP A 72 -0.06 11.04 -11.45
CA ASP A 72 -0.26 12.34 -12.09
C ASP A 72 -0.80 12.22 -13.54
N ASN A 73 -0.85 11.01 -14.09
CA ASN A 73 -1.44 10.73 -15.41
C ASN A 73 -2.97 10.55 -15.30
N LEU A 74 -3.64 11.53 -14.68
CA LEU A 74 -5.10 11.63 -14.59
C LEU A 74 -5.78 11.78 -15.97
N GLN A 75 -5.02 11.92 -17.06
CA GLN A 75 -5.55 12.00 -18.43
C GLN A 75 -6.29 10.73 -18.90
N GLY A 76 -6.23 9.63 -18.13
CA GLY A 76 -6.88 8.35 -18.48
C GLY A 76 -7.94 7.85 -17.51
N ILE A 77 -8.17 8.50 -16.35
CA ILE A 77 -9.21 8.04 -15.42
C ILE A 77 -10.57 8.50 -15.97
N PRO A 78 -11.52 7.59 -16.27
CA PRO A 78 -12.84 7.99 -16.72
C PRO A 78 -13.45 8.94 -15.68
N LYS A 79 -13.88 10.13 -16.11
CA LYS A 79 -14.52 11.17 -15.25
C LYS A 79 -15.70 10.68 -14.41
N ARG A 80 -16.20 9.46 -14.66
CA ARG A 80 -17.25 8.80 -13.88
C ARG A 80 -16.75 8.22 -12.55
N ASN A 81 -15.43 8.09 -12.39
CA ASN A 81 -14.78 7.54 -11.18
C ASN A 81 -14.03 8.62 -10.38
N THR A 82 -14.15 9.88 -10.77
CA THR A 82 -13.66 11.03 -10.01
C THR A 82 -14.88 11.73 -9.42
N SER A 83 -14.89 11.89 -8.08
CA SER A 83 -15.93 12.63 -7.35
C SER A 83 -15.97 14.10 -7.74
#